data_AF-A0A815VEK1-F1
#
_entry.id   AF-A0A815VEK1-F1
#
_cell.length_a   1.000
_cell.length_b   1.000
_cell.length_c   1.000
_cell.angle_alpha   90.00
_cell.angle_beta   90.00
_cell.angle_gamma   90.00
#
_symmetry.space_group_name_H-M   'P 1'
#
loop_
_entity.id
_entity.type
_entity.pdbx_description
1 polymer ?
#
loop_
_entity_poly.entity_id
_entity_poly.type
_entity_poly.pdbx_seq_one_letter_code
_entity_poly.pdbx_strand_id
1 'polypeptide(L)'
;MLINSLEGAKEIVKILNSKDKINYIRQYAYLIHRLFYVQLQESQWKYYYDIGIQENIWWGCVSKKWAAMNSMNYTYGRSKTLIIQRLKAIQRQLQQASQALQQFGNQPLPQCLSEMNPPLDFEKISAMVTAVVRKGQHKLKQQFEHNKKMLKLDSTDHRLVQHVYDCKPNKQQIRSIRNIWKAIQNKKQMEEQIEILKHRIHSNCLPPAFNLLDYTVDKIDKILSRSKKSATNENDNQQQTILAARRLKKIGRFKYD
;
A
#
# COMPACT_ATOMS: atom_id res chain seq x y z
N MET A 1 -9.19 -24.42 -13.20
CA MET A 1 -9.97 -23.51 -12.32
C MET A 1 -10.48 -22.23 -12.99
N LEU A 2 -10.01 -21.82 -14.18
CA LEU A 2 -10.53 -20.64 -14.90
C LEU A 2 -11.88 -20.86 -15.63
N ILE A 3 -12.23 -22.11 -15.94
CA ILE A 3 -13.40 -22.47 -16.75
C ILE A 3 -14.72 -22.25 -15.99
N ASN A 4 -14.78 -22.58 -14.70
CA ASN A 4 -15.99 -22.40 -13.87
C ASN A 4 -16.31 -20.90 -13.61
N SER A 5 -15.30 -20.03 -13.69
CA SER A 5 -15.48 -18.56 -13.60
C SER A 5 -16.09 -17.97 -14.88
N LEU A 6 -16.06 -18.69 -16.01
CA LEU A 6 -16.61 -18.28 -17.29
C LEU A 6 -18.03 -18.83 -17.52
N GLU A 7 -18.38 -19.97 -16.92
CA GLU A 7 -19.76 -20.52 -16.97
C GLU A 7 -20.77 -19.59 -16.30
N GLY A 8 -20.47 -19.07 -15.10
CA GLY A 8 -21.32 -18.07 -14.44
C GLY A 8 -21.46 -16.77 -15.27
N ALA A 9 -20.42 -16.38 -16.01
CA ALA A 9 -20.48 -15.21 -16.89
C ALA A 9 -21.33 -15.47 -18.15
N LYS A 10 -21.29 -16.68 -18.73
CA LYS A 10 -22.13 -17.07 -19.88
C LYS A 10 -23.61 -17.16 -19.53
N GLU A 11 -23.96 -17.62 -18.32
CA GLU A 11 -25.35 -17.60 -17.82
C GLU A 11 -25.86 -16.16 -17.62
N ILE A 12 -25.04 -15.27 -17.06
CA ILE A 12 -25.39 -13.85 -16.89
C ILE A 12 -25.66 -13.16 -18.23
N VAL A 13 -24.85 -13.43 -19.26
CA VAL A 13 -25.04 -12.83 -20.60
C VAL A 13 -26.36 -13.29 -21.24
N LYS A 14 -26.79 -14.53 -21.03
CA LYS A 14 -28.11 -15.02 -21.49
C LYS A 14 -29.27 -14.36 -20.74
N ILE A 15 -29.09 -14.02 -19.46
CA ILE A 15 -30.09 -13.34 -18.62
C ILE A 15 -30.19 -11.84 -18.97
N LEU A 16 -29.07 -11.22 -19.35
CA LEU A 16 -28.94 -9.78 -19.67
C LEU A 16 -29.37 -9.44 -21.10
N ASN A 17 -30.55 -9.91 -21.52
CA ASN A 17 -31.05 -9.74 -22.88
C ASN A 17 -31.83 -8.44 -23.11
N SER A 18 -32.06 -7.63 -22.07
CA SER A 18 -32.72 -6.33 -22.19
C SER A 18 -31.99 -5.23 -21.41
N LYS A 19 -32.17 -3.99 -21.86
CA LYS A 19 -31.59 -2.79 -21.25
C LYS A 19 -32.02 -2.64 -19.79
N ASP A 20 -33.26 -3.00 -19.47
CA ASP A 20 -33.81 -2.89 -18.11
C ASP A 20 -33.17 -3.88 -17.14
N LYS A 21 -32.96 -5.13 -17.58
CA LYS A 21 -32.26 -6.16 -16.78
C LYS A 21 -30.82 -5.77 -16.52
N ILE A 22 -30.14 -5.24 -17.55
CA ILE A 22 -28.79 -4.70 -17.44
C ILE A 22 -28.74 -3.54 -16.43
N ASN A 23 -29.69 -2.61 -16.51
CA ASN A 23 -29.75 -1.48 -15.58
C ASN A 23 -30.00 -1.94 -14.15
N TYR A 24 -30.93 -2.88 -13.94
CA TYR A 24 -31.23 -3.45 -12.63
C TYR A 24 -30.00 -4.12 -12.00
N ILE A 25 -29.34 -5.03 -12.73
CA ILE A 25 -28.12 -5.70 -12.23
C ILE A 25 -26.98 -4.71 -11.99
N ARG A 26 -26.82 -3.67 -12.84
CA ARG A 26 -25.83 -2.61 -12.62
C ARG A 26 -26.10 -1.84 -11.34
N GLN A 27 -27.34 -1.46 -11.08
CA GLN A 27 -27.73 -0.77 -9.85
C GLN A 27 -27.45 -1.65 -8.63
N TYR A 28 -27.84 -2.92 -8.67
CA TYR A 28 -27.55 -3.86 -7.59
C TYR A 28 -26.04 -4.04 -7.35
N ALA A 29 -25.26 -4.23 -8.41
CA ALA A 29 -23.81 -4.36 -8.34
C ALA A 29 -23.15 -3.09 -7.75
N TYR A 30 -23.65 -1.91 -8.10
CA TYR A 30 -23.19 -0.64 -7.54
C TYR A 30 -23.45 -0.54 -6.04
N LEU A 31 -24.64 -0.95 -5.58
CA LEU A 31 -24.99 -0.94 -4.14
C LEU A 31 -24.11 -1.91 -3.35
N ILE A 32 -23.93 -3.15 -3.84
CA ILE A 32 -23.04 -4.15 -3.23
C ILE A 32 -21.60 -3.65 -3.21
N HIS A 33 -21.12 -3.06 -4.33
CA HIS A 33 -19.79 -2.47 -4.41
C HIS A 33 -19.59 -1.38 -3.36
N ARG A 34 -20.55 -0.47 -3.24
CA ARG A 34 -20.51 0.61 -2.23
C ARG A 34 -20.48 0.04 -0.81
N LEU A 35 -21.32 -0.95 -0.50
CA LEU A 35 -21.34 -1.59 0.81
C LEU A 35 -19.99 -2.21 1.16
N PHE A 36 -19.44 -3.05 0.28
CA PHE A 36 -18.15 -3.70 0.53
C PHE A 36 -16.99 -2.70 0.62
N TYR A 37 -17.02 -1.64 -0.18
CA TYR A 37 -16.01 -0.58 -0.10
C TYR A 37 -16.02 0.10 1.27
N VAL A 38 -17.19 0.50 1.76
CA VAL A 38 -17.33 1.15 3.06
C VAL A 38 -16.94 0.20 4.20
N GLN A 39 -17.28 -1.09 4.11
CA GLN A 39 -16.83 -2.11 5.06
C GLN A 39 -15.30 -2.25 5.11
N LEU A 40 -14.62 -2.21 3.96
CA LEU A 40 -13.15 -2.21 3.91
C LEU A 40 -12.56 -0.97 4.59
N GLN A 41 -13.14 0.20 4.34
CA GLN A 41 -12.73 1.43 5.03
C GLN A 41 -12.94 1.30 6.54
N GLU A 42 -14.10 0.83 6.99
CA GLU A 42 -14.39 0.64 8.41
C GLU A 42 -13.35 -0.28 9.06
N SER A 43 -13.06 -1.43 8.45
CA SER A 43 -12.04 -2.36 8.94
C SER A 43 -10.66 -1.72 9.07
N GLN A 44 -10.24 -0.92 8.10
CA GLN A 44 -8.96 -0.21 8.15
C GLN A 44 -8.89 0.81 9.28
N TRP A 45 -9.93 1.64 9.42
CA TRP A 45 -9.92 2.73 10.38
C TRP A 45 -10.14 2.24 11.81
N LYS A 46 -10.89 1.15 12.00
CA LYS A 46 -10.98 0.44 13.30
C LYS A 46 -9.61 -0.10 13.68
N TYR A 47 -8.93 -0.79 12.76
CA TYR A 47 -7.57 -1.29 12.99
C TYR A 47 -6.59 -0.16 13.36
N TYR A 48 -6.68 1.00 12.68
CA TYR A 48 -5.89 2.17 13.03
C TYR A 48 -6.18 2.65 14.46
N TYR A 49 -7.46 2.75 14.82
CA TYR A 49 -7.87 3.16 16.15
C TYR A 49 -7.34 2.21 17.22
N ASP A 50 -7.45 0.90 16.99
CA ASP A 50 -7.01 -0.13 17.93
C ASP A 50 -5.49 -0.08 18.14
N ILE A 51 -4.69 0.05 17.07
CA ILE A 51 -3.24 0.27 17.18
C ILE A 51 -2.96 1.57 17.94
N GLY A 52 -3.68 2.64 17.63
CA GLY A 52 -3.52 3.92 18.32
C GLY A 52 -3.72 3.80 19.84
N ILE A 53 -4.69 3.00 20.28
CA ILE A 53 -4.93 2.73 21.70
C ILE A 53 -3.80 1.87 22.28
N GLN A 54 -3.43 0.79 21.60
CA GLN A 54 -2.45 -0.18 22.10
C GLN A 54 -1.03 0.40 22.21
N GLU A 55 -0.61 1.15 21.20
CA GLU A 55 0.78 1.62 21.03
C GLU A 55 0.91 3.13 21.32
N ASN A 56 -0.19 3.78 21.72
CA ASN A 56 -0.26 5.21 22.05
C ASN A 56 0.24 6.17 20.95
N ILE A 57 0.00 5.83 19.68
CA ILE A 57 0.58 6.57 18.52
C ILE A 57 -0.28 7.76 18.05
N TRP A 58 -0.81 8.56 18.97
CA TRP A 58 -1.70 9.69 18.66
C TRP A 58 -0.98 10.99 18.25
N TRP A 59 0.36 10.99 18.32
CA TRP A 59 1.22 12.13 18.03
C TRP A 59 2.31 11.77 17.02
N GLY A 60 2.97 12.79 16.46
CA GLY A 60 4.03 12.59 15.47
C GLY A 60 3.54 12.49 14.03
N CYS A 61 2.46 13.22 13.69
CA CYS A 61 1.89 13.29 12.36
C CYS A 61 2.97 13.58 11.31
N VAL A 62 3.17 12.67 10.36
CA VAL A 62 4.16 12.82 9.29
C VAL A 62 3.52 13.41 8.04
N SER A 63 4.23 14.31 7.36
CA SER A 63 3.75 14.80 6.07
C SER A 63 3.67 13.64 5.06
N LYS A 64 2.71 13.69 4.12
CA LYS A 64 2.57 12.67 3.07
C LYS A 64 3.87 12.45 2.28
N LYS A 65 4.59 13.54 1.98
CA LYS A 65 5.88 13.48 1.28
C LYS A 65 6.92 12.72 2.10
N TRP A 66 6.98 12.99 3.40
CA TRP A 66 7.94 12.30 4.27
C TRP A 66 7.58 10.83 4.48
N ALA A 67 6.29 10.52 4.63
CA ALA A 67 5.82 9.14 4.67
C ALA A 67 6.21 8.37 3.39
N ALA A 68 5.97 8.96 2.22
CA ALA A 68 6.36 8.37 0.94
C ALA A 68 7.88 8.16 0.81
N MET A 69 8.69 9.13 1.25
CA MET A 69 10.16 9.02 1.20
C MET A 69 10.74 7.95 2.12
N ASN A 70 10.00 7.54 3.16
CA ASN A 70 10.45 6.57 4.15
C ASN A 70 9.58 5.30 4.14
N SER A 71 8.76 5.10 3.11
CA SER A 71 7.85 3.97 2.98
C SER A 71 6.92 3.76 4.19
N MET A 72 6.54 4.83 4.87
CA MET A 72 5.64 4.78 6.03
C MET A 72 4.19 4.95 5.64
N ASN A 73 3.29 4.49 6.49
CA ASN A 73 1.87 4.76 6.32
C ASN A 73 1.59 6.24 6.60
N TYR A 74 1.08 6.96 5.60
CA TYR A 74 0.75 8.39 5.73
C TYR A 74 -0.37 8.69 6.74
N THR A 75 -1.14 7.68 7.18
CA THR A 75 -2.15 7.89 8.22
C THR A 75 -1.54 7.85 9.62
N TYR A 76 -0.29 7.42 9.78
CA TYR A 76 0.43 7.34 11.05
C TYR A 76 0.50 8.68 11.79
N GLY A 77 0.37 8.62 13.13
CA GLY A 77 0.46 9.80 14.01
C GLY A 77 -0.73 10.76 13.92
N ARG A 78 -1.85 10.36 13.28
CA ARG A 78 -3.08 11.16 13.26
C ARG A 78 -3.72 11.23 14.64
N SER A 79 -4.30 12.38 14.97
CA SER A 79 -4.96 12.60 16.26
C SER A 79 -6.16 11.67 16.44
N LYS A 80 -6.35 11.21 17.68
CA LYS A 80 -7.48 10.35 18.08
C LYS A 80 -8.83 10.95 17.68
N THR A 81 -9.01 12.25 17.89
CA THR A 81 -10.25 12.97 17.55
C THR A 81 -10.60 12.86 16.06
N LEU A 82 -9.61 13.01 15.18
CA LEU A 82 -9.81 12.90 13.73
C LEU A 82 -10.22 11.48 13.35
N ILE A 83 -9.56 10.46 13.92
CA ILE A 83 -9.89 9.06 13.67
C ILE A 83 -11.33 8.75 14.11
N ILE A 84 -11.73 9.20 15.30
CA ILE A 84 -13.09 9.04 15.81
C ILE A 84 -14.12 9.72 14.89
N GLN A 85 -13.86 10.96 14.47
CA GLN A 85 -14.74 11.66 13.53
C GLN A 85 -14.88 10.89 12.21
N ARG A 86 -13.77 10.34 11.69
CA ARG A 86 -13.77 9.55 10.46
C ARG A 86 -14.57 8.26 10.62
N LEU A 87 -14.41 7.55 11.74
CA LEU A 87 -15.17 6.35 12.05
C LEU A 87 -16.67 6.62 12.14
N LYS A 88 -17.07 7.71 12.80
CA LYS A 88 -18.49 8.13 12.85
C LYS A 88 -19.05 8.40 11.45
N ALA A 89 -18.29 9.06 10.58
CA ALA A 89 -18.71 9.29 9.20
C ALA A 89 -18.87 7.98 8.40
N ILE A 90 -17.93 7.04 8.57
CA ILE A 90 -18.00 5.72 7.93
C ILE A 90 -19.19 4.91 8.43
N GLN A 91 -19.49 4.94 9.72
CA GLN A 91 -20.67 4.26 10.29
C GLN A 91 -21.96 4.78 9.66
N ARG A 92 -22.11 6.10 9.51
CA ARG A 92 -23.25 6.69 8.79
C ARG A 92 -23.31 6.22 7.33
N GLN A 93 -22.18 6.17 6.63
CA GLN A 93 -22.13 5.67 5.25
C GLN A 93 -22.50 4.19 5.15
N LEU A 94 -22.12 3.38 6.16
CA LEU A 94 -22.43 1.95 6.21
C LEU A 94 -23.93 1.73 6.43
N GLN A 95 -24.55 2.51 7.33
CA GLN A 95 -26.00 2.51 7.51
C GLN A 95 -26.73 2.90 6.23
N GLN A 96 -26.33 3.99 5.57
CA GLN A 96 -26.91 4.43 4.30
C GLN A 96 -26.76 3.38 3.19
N ALA A 97 -25.59 2.76 3.06
CA ALA A 97 -25.36 1.71 2.06
C ALA A 97 -26.20 0.46 2.33
N SER A 98 -26.33 0.06 3.59
CA SER A 98 -27.15 -1.09 4.00
C SER A 98 -28.63 -0.83 3.78
N GLN A 99 -29.11 0.35 4.15
CA GLN A 99 -30.50 0.78 3.91
C GLN A 99 -30.82 0.84 2.42
N ALA A 100 -29.94 1.40 1.59
CA ALA A 100 -30.14 1.46 0.15
C ALA A 100 -30.21 0.06 -0.47
N LEU A 101 -29.41 -0.90 0.01
CA LEU A 101 -29.46 -2.28 -0.44
C LEU A 101 -30.75 -2.99 0.00
N GLN A 102 -31.21 -2.76 1.24
CA GLN A 102 -32.49 -3.29 1.74
C GLN A 102 -33.67 -2.72 0.96
N GLN A 103 -33.69 -1.41 0.72
CA GLN A 103 -34.72 -0.75 -0.08
C GLN A 103 -34.78 -1.31 -1.49
N PHE A 104 -33.62 -1.54 -2.13
CA PHE A 104 -33.55 -2.16 -3.45
C PHE A 104 -34.07 -3.61 -3.44
N GLY A 105 -33.77 -4.39 -2.38
CA GLY A 105 -34.29 -5.75 -2.24
C GLY A 105 -35.80 -5.82 -2.00
N ASN A 106 -36.39 -4.79 -1.41
CA ASN A 106 -37.83 -4.67 -1.17
C ASN A 106 -38.60 -4.06 -2.36
N GLN A 107 -37.90 -3.56 -3.40
CA GLN A 107 -38.56 -3.06 -4.59
C GLN A 107 -39.17 -4.22 -5.38
N PRO A 108 -40.39 -4.07 -5.91
CA PRO A 108 -40.98 -5.07 -6.79
C PRO A 108 -40.04 -5.31 -7.97
N LEU A 109 -39.80 -6.58 -8.28
CA LEU A 109 -39.00 -6.95 -9.43
C LEU A 109 -39.61 -6.32 -10.69
N PRO A 110 -38.79 -5.64 -11.53
CA PRO A 110 -39.22 -5.19 -12.85
C PRO A 110 -39.98 -6.30 -13.58
N GLN A 111 -41.13 -5.97 -14.21
CA GLN A 111 -41.95 -6.95 -14.96
C GLN A 111 -41.12 -7.81 -15.92
N CYS A 112 -40.11 -7.21 -16.57
CA CYS A 112 -39.21 -7.90 -17.48
C CYS A 112 -38.37 -9.04 -16.83
N LEU A 113 -38.16 -9.00 -15.51
CA LEU A 113 -37.49 -10.04 -14.72
C LEU A 113 -38.50 -11.04 -14.14
N SER A 114 -39.71 -10.58 -13.80
CA SER A 114 -40.80 -11.39 -13.25
C SER A 114 -41.44 -12.34 -14.28
N GLU A 115 -41.44 -11.96 -15.56
CA GLU A 115 -42.05 -12.72 -16.66
C GLU A 115 -41.08 -13.71 -17.36
N MET A 116 -39.87 -13.90 -16.81
CA MET A 116 -38.91 -14.85 -17.38
C MET A 116 -39.36 -16.31 -17.19
N ASN A 117 -39.19 -17.13 -18.24
CA ASN A 117 -39.36 -18.57 -18.19
C ASN A 117 -38.01 -19.25 -18.54
N PRO A 118 -37.35 -19.95 -17.61
CA PRO A 118 -37.73 -20.13 -16.20
C PRO A 118 -37.60 -18.82 -15.38
N PRO A 119 -38.36 -18.69 -14.28
CA PRO A 119 -38.29 -17.52 -13.40
C PRO A 119 -36.89 -17.35 -12.83
N LEU A 120 -36.51 -16.09 -12.70
CA LEU A 120 -35.15 -15.72 -12.35
C LEU A 120 -34.90 -15.89 -10.85
N ASP A 121 -33.94 -16.74 -10.50
CA ASP A 121 -33.49 -16.91 -9.12
C ASP A 121 -32.64 -15.69 -8.69
N PHE A 122 -33.26 -14.79 -7.91
CA PHE A 122 -32.61 -13.59 -7.39
C PHE A 122 -31.47 -13.92 -6.42
N GLU A 123 -31.55 -15.01 -5.66
CA GLU A 123 -30.46 -15.42 -4.76
C GLU A 123 -29.23 -15.82 -5.58
N LYS A 124 -29.44 -16.57 -6.67
CA LYS A 124 -28.36 -16.93 -7.60
C LYS A 124 -27.70 -15.70 -8.21
N ILE A 125 -28.49 -14.70 -8.66
CA ILE A 125 -27.94 -13.44 -9.18
C ILE A 125 -27.22 -12.65 -8.10
N SER A 126 -27.79 -12.59 -6.90
CA SER A 126 -27.19 -11.89 -5.77
C SER A 126 -25.81 -12.46 -5.45
N ALA A 127 -25.70 -13.79 -5.37
CA ALA A 127 -24.45 -14.50 -5.15
C ALA A 127 -23.44 -14.25 -6.28
N MET A 128 -23.88 -14.31 -7.54
CA MET A 128 -23.01 -14.06 -8.70
C MET A 128 -22.49 -12.62 -8.73
N VAL A 129 -23.36 -11.62 -8.59
CA VAL A 129 -22.98 -10.20 -8.56
C VAL A 129 -22.03 -9.95 -7.39
N THR A 130 -22.33 -10.50 -6.21
CA THR A 130 -21.45 -10.44 -5.04
C THR A 130 -20.07 -11.01 -5.33
N ALA A 131 -19.98 -12.17 -5.98
CA ALA A 131 -18.70 -12.78 -6.34
C ALA A 131 -17.91 -11.92 -7.33
N VAL A 132 -18.57 -11.36 -8.36
CA VAL A 132 -17.96 -10.46 -9.34
C VAL A 132 -17.43 -9.20 -8.67
N VAL A 133 -18.23 -8.56 -7.83
CA VAL A 133 -17.82 -7.34 -7.10
C VAL A 133 -16.64 -7.64 -6.17
N ARG A 134 -16.69 -8.74 -5.42
CA ARG A 134 -15.57 -9.16 -4.54
C ARG A 134 -14.29 -9.38 -5.34
N LYS A 135 -14.38 -10.02 -6.49
CA LYS A 135 -13.24 -10.21 -7.41
C LYS A 135 -12.71 -8.87 -7.91
N GLY A 136 -13.60 -7.95 -8.30
CA GLY A 136 -13.24 -6.59 -8.72
C GLY A 136 -12.53 -5.77 -7.64
N GLN A 137 -12.90 -5.97 -6.37
CA GLN A 137 -12.29 -5.30 -5.23
C GLN A 137 -11.06 -6.02 -4.65
N HIS A 138 -10.60 -7.12 -5.25
CA HIS A 138 -9.51 -7.92 -4.69
C HIS A 138 -8.22 -7.11 -4.51
N LYS A 139 -7.80 -6.34 -5.53
CA LYS A 139 -6.62 -5.48 -5.46
C LYS A 139 -6.74 -4.42 -4.35
N LEU A 140 -7.93 -3.84 -4.23
CA LEU A 140 -8.20 -2.85 -3.19
C LEU A 140 -8.11 -3.48 -1.80
N LYS A 141 -8.70 -4.66 -1.59
CA LYS A 141 -8.59 -5.41 -0.33
C LYS A 141 -7.12 -5.70 0.01
N GLN A 142 -6.32 -6.17 -0.96
CA GLN A 142 -4.89 -6.38 -0.76
C GLN A 142 -4.16 -5.10 -0.35
N GLN A 143 -4.49 -3.95 -0.96
CA GLN A 143 -3.91 -2.66 -0.60
C GLN A 143 -4.26 -2.26 0.84
N PHE A 144 -5.51 -2.45 1.28
CA PHE A 144 -5.90 -2.21 2.67
C PHE A 144 -5.13 -3.11 3.64
N GLU A 145 -5.03 -4.41 3.36
CA GLU A 145 -4.26 -5.34 4.18
C GLU A 145 -2.76 -4.99 4.23
N HIS A 146 -2.18 -4.56 3.11
CA HIS A 146 -0.83 -4.03 3.08
C HIS A 146 -0.68 -2.79 3.98
N ASN A 147 -1.61 -1.83 3.89
CA ASN A 147 -1.59 -0.64 4.73
C ASN A 147 -1.68 -0.96 6.24
N LYS A 148 -2.45 -1.99 6.62
CA LYS A 148 -2.50 -2.48 8.01
C LYS A 148 -1.15 -3.02 8.46
N LYS A 149 -0.53 -3.87 7.65
CA LYS A 149 0.82 -4.42 7.94
C LYS A 149 1.85 -3.31 8.10
N MET A 150 1.85 -2.32 7.19
CA MET A 150 2.75 -1.17 7.27
C MET A 150 2.53 -0.36 8.54
N LEU A 151 1.27 -0.09 8.90
CA LEU A 151 0.95 0.63 10.13
C LEU A 151 1.46 -0.10 11.38
N LYS A 152 1.39 -1.44 11.41
CA LYS A 152 1.90 -2.22 12.54
C LYS A 152 3.43 -2.19 12.64
N LEU A 153 4.12 -2.14 11.50
CA LEU A 153 5.57 -1.91 11.48
C LEU A 153 5.90 -0.52 12.03
N ASP A 154 5.24 0.52 11.50
CA ASP A 154 5.43 1.90 11.96
C ASP A 154 5.17 2.06 13.47
N SER A 155 4.13 1.39 13.99
CA SER A 155 3.84 1.41 15.43
C SER A 155 4.87 0.65 16.26
N THR A 156 5.42 -0.44 15.73
CA THR A 156 6.50 -1.19 16.39
C THR A 156 7.77 -0.34 16.46
N ASP A 157 8.10 0.35 15.37
CA ASP A 157 9.23 1.27 15.30
C ASP A 157 9.06 2.43 16.28
N HIS A 158 7.85 3.00 16.39
CA HIS A 158 7.52 4.00 17.42
C HIS A 158 7.89 3.50 18.81
N ARG A 159 7.36 2.32 19.17
CA ARG A 159 7.55 1.74 20.50
C ARG A 159 9.03 1.49 20.80
N LEU A 160 9.79 1.00 19.82
CA LEU A 160 11.23 0.79 19.98
C LEU A 160 11.97 2.11 20.22
N VAL A 161 11.65 3.14 19.44
CA VAL A 161 12.23 4.47 19.62
C VAL A 161 11.86 5.04 20.99
N GLN A 162 10.58 4.94 21.37
CA GLN A 162 10.10 5.40 22.66
C GLN A 162 10.83 4.70 23.81
N HIS A 163 10.94 3.37 23.77
CA HIS A 163 11.66 2.60 24.78
C HIS A 163 13.13 3.03 24.89
N VAL A 164 13.80 3.32 23.78
CA VAL A 164 15.17 3.86 23.81
C VAL A 164 15.22 5.18 24.58
N TYR A 165 14.26 6.08 24.35
CA TYR A 165 14.23 7.38 25.03
C TYR A 165 13.78 7.29 26.50
N ASP A 166 12.90 6.33 26.84
CA ASP A 166 12.47 6.05 28.21
C ASP A 166 13.65 5.61 29.09
N CYS A 167 14.67 4.97 28.50
CA CYS A 167 15.94 4.65 29.17
C CYS A 167 16.86 5.88 29.44
N LYS A 168 16.41 7.10 29.09
CA LYS A 168 17.17 8.36 29.27
C LYS A 168 18.61 8.29 28.76
N PRO A 169 18.84 7.93 27.48
CA PRO A 169 20.17 7.72 26.94
C PRO A 169 20.92 9.05 26.86
N ASN A 170 22.21 9.01 27.15
CA ASN A 170 23.08 10.16 26.96
C ASN A 170 23.38 10.40 25.47
N LYS A 171 24.00 11.56 25.16
CA LYS A 171 24.31 11.95 23.77
C LYS A 171 25.20 10.94 23.05
N GLN A 172 26.13 10.28 23.76
CA GLN A 172 27.03 9.30 23.18
C GLN A 172 26.29 8.01 22.81
N GLN A 173 25.42 7.52 23.70
CA GLN A 173 24.56 6.34 23.45
C GLN A 173 23.65 6.58 22.25
N ILE A 174 23.02 7.76 22.15
CA ILE A 174 22.21 8.13 20.97
C ILE A 174 23.04 8.12 19.68
N ARG A 175 24.28 8.63 19.70
CA ARG A 175 25.17 8.59 18.52
C ARG A 175 25.50 7.14 18.13
N SER A 176 25.83 6.30 19.10
CA SER A 176 26.13 4.88 18.86
C SER A 176 24.93 4.15 18.24
N ILE A 177 23.72 4.34 18.78
CA ILE A 177 22.49 3.75 18.24
C ILE A 177 22.26 4.17 16.79
N ARG A 178 22.44 5.46 16.45
CA ARG A 178 22.33 5.95 15.07
C ARG A 178 23.37 5.33 14.14
N ASN A 179 24.59 5.13 14.61
CA ASN A 179 25.66 4.54 13.81
C ASN A 179 25.37 3.06 13.52
N ILE A 180 24.90 2.31 14.53
CA ILE A 180 24.46 0.91 14.38
C ILE A 180 23.31 0.84 13.37
N TRP A 181 22.30 1.70 13.49
CA TRP A 181 21.17 1.75 12.56
C TRP A 181 21.62 2.00 11.11
N LYS A 182 22.51 2.98 10.88
CA LYS A 182 23.07 3.25 9.55
C LYS A 182 23.85 2.05 9.00
N ALA A 183 24.64 1.39 9.82
CA ALA A 183 25.40 0.20 9.40
C ALA A 183 24.45 -0.93 8.98
N ILE A 184 23.38 -1.18 9.73
CA ILE A 184 22.34 -2.17 9.38
C ILE A 184 21.64 -1.80 8.08
N GLN A 185 21.29 -0.53 7.89
CA GLN A 185 20.64 -0.05 6.67
C GLN A 185 21.55 -0.24 5.45
N ASN A 186 22.83 0.11 5.56
CA ASN A 186 23.82 -0.09 4.49
C ASN A 186 23.99 -1.58 4.17
N LYS A 187 24.04 -2.45 5.20
CA LYS A 187 24.13 -3.91 5.02
C LYS A 187 22.95 -4.43 4.20
N LYS A 188 21.71 -4.06 4.57
CA LYS A 188 20.51 -4.47 3.82
C LYS A 188 20.53 -3.99 2.36
N GLN A 189 20.95 -2.75 2.12
CA GLN A 189 21.07 -2.22 0.75
C GLN A 189 22.09 -3.01 -0.08
N MET A 190 23.22 -3.40 0.52
CA MET A 190 24.20 -4.26 -0.14
C MET A 190 23.65 -5.66 -0.42
N GLU A 191 22.91 -6.25 0.52
CA GLU A 191 22.25 -7.55 0.31
C GLU A 191 21.23 -7.51 -0.84
N GLU A 192 20.40 -6.46 -0.93
CA GLU A 192 19.47 -6.26 -2.04
C GLU A 192 20.20 -6.12 -3.38
N GLN A 193 21.29 -5.35 -3.43
CA GLN A 193 22.11 -5.21 -4.63
C GLN A 193 22.74 -6.55 -5.03
N ILE A 194 23.21 -7.35 -4.08
CA ILE A 194 23.75 -8.69 -4.33
C ILE A 194 22.67 -9.60 -4.90
N GLU A 195 21.45 -9.60 -4.36
CA GLU A 195 20.35 -10.42 -4.89
C GLU A 195 19.95 -10.00 -6.31
N ILE A 196 19.91 -8.70 -6.59
CA ILE A 196 19.68 -8.20 -7.96
C ILE A 196 20.79 -8.68 -8.90
N LEU A 197 22.05 -8.62 -8.46
CA LEU A 197 23.19 -9.10 -9.25
C LEU A 197 23.10 -10.61 -9.49
N LYS A 198 22.81 -11.40 -8.46
CA LYS A 198 22.57 -12.85 -8.60
C LYS A 198 21.47 -13.11 -9.61
N HIS A 199 20.31 -12.46 -9.50
CA HIS A 199 19.22 -12.63 -10.46
C HIS A 199 19.66 -12.30 -11.88
N ARG A 200 20.38 -11.19 -12.09
CA ARG A 200 20.89 -10.78 -13.41
C ARG A 200 21.90 -11.77 -14.00
N ILE A 201 22.75 -12.36 -13.16
CA ILE A 201 23.68 -13.43 -13.55
C ILE A 201 22.88 -14.67 -13.98
N HIS A 202 21.94 -15.13 -13.16
CA HIS A 202 21.11 -16.30 -13.49
C HIS A 202 20.24 -16.09 -14.72
N SER A 203 19.81 -14.85 -14.99
CA SER A 203 18.97 -14.52 -16.14
C SER A 203 19.77 -14.07 -17.37
N ASN A 204 21.11 -14.14 -17.36
CA ASN A 204 21.99 -13.65 -18.43
C ASN A 204 21.67 -12.22 -18.90
N CYS A 205 21.21 -11.35 -17.98
CA CYS A 205 20.81 -9.96 -18.26
C CYS A 205 21.71 -8.97 -17.51
N LEU A 206 23.03 -9.18 -17.57
CA LEU A 206 23.97 -8.16 -17.11
C LEU A 206 23.90 -6.95 -18.05
N PRO A 207 23.89 -5.71 -17.52
CA PRO A 207 24.02 -4.53 -18.36
C PRO A 207 25.28 -4.66 -19.24
N PRO A 208 25.30 -4.17 -20.49
CA PRO A 208 26.46 -4.29 -21.39
C PRO A 208 27.77 -3.75 -20.77
N ALA A 209 27.68 -2.81 -19.83
CA ALA A 209 28.81 -2.26 -19.07
C ALA A 209 29.42 -3.23 -18.04
N PHE A 210 28.75 -4.32 -17.70
CA PHE A 210 29.20 -5.37 -16.77
C PHE A 210 29.79 -6.60 -17.48
N ASN A 211 29.98 -6.55 -18.80
CA ASN A 211 30.85 -7.49 -19.53
C ASN A 211 32.33 -7.38 -19.13
N LEU A 212 32.67 -6.64 -18.07
CA LEU A 212 34.02 -6.53 -17.51
C LEU A 212 34.56 -7.86 -16.97
N LEU A 213 33.70 -8.87 -16.75
CA LEU A 213 34.13 -10.22 -16.37
C LEU A 213 34.94 -10.92 -17.47
N ASP A 214 34.80 -10.49 -18.73
CA ASP A 214 35.57 -10.99 -19.87
C ASP A 214 36.85 -10.17 -20.14
N TYR A 215 37.13 -9.14 -19.32
CA TYR A 215 38.28 -8.26 -19.47
C TYR A 215 39.38 -8.68 -18.51
N THR A 216 40.62 -8.73 -18.99
CA THR A 216 41.79 -8.86 -18.12
C THR A 216 41.87 -7.68 -17.15
N VAL A 217 42.43 -7.92 -15.96
CA VAL A 217 42.55 -6.92 -14.87
C VAL A 217 43.13 -5.59 -15.38
N ASP A 218 44.16 -5.64 -16.23
CA ASP A 218 44.78 -4.45 -16.84
C ASP A 218 43.83 -3.60 -17.68
N LYS A 219 42.87 -4.26 -18.34
CA LYS A 219 41.89 -3.61 -19.23
C LYS A 219 40.79 -2.94 -18.39
N ILE A 220 40.42 -3.54 -17.26
CA ILE A 220 39.52 -2.94 -16.25
C ILE A 220 40.17 -1.70 -15.62
N ASP A 221 41.44 -1.79 -15.22
CA ASP A 221 42.17 -0.65 -14.64
C ASP A 221 42.29 0.52 -15.62
N LYS A 222 42.51 0.24 -16.91
CA LYS A 222 42.55 1.28 -17.96
C LYS A 222 41.20 1.96 -18.17
N ILE A 223 40.09 1.22 -18.05
CA ILE A 223 38.73 1.76 -18.18
C ILE A 223 38.37 2.63 -16.95
N LEU A 224 38.67 2.16 -15.74
CA LEU A 224 38.46 2.91 -14.49
C LEU A 224 39.35 4.16 -14.41
N SER A 225 40.57 4.09 -14.93
CA SER A 225 41.49 5.24 -15.05
C SER A 225 40.98 6.29 -16.05
N ARG A 226 40.31 5.86 -17.12
CA ARG A 226 39.69 6.76 -18.11
C ARG A 226 38.41 7.41 -17.58
N SER A 227 37.59 6.70 -16.80
CA SER A 227 36.40 7.31 -16.18
C SER A 227 36.75 8.33 -15.10
N LYS A 228 37.89 8.15 -14.38
CA LYS A 228 38.45 9.18 -13.49
C LYS A 228 38.84 10.47 -14.22
N LYS A 229 39.24 10.40 -15.50
CA LYS A 229 39.54 11.59 -16.33
C LYS A 229 38.29 12.29 -16.88
N SER A 230 37.13 11.62 -16.92
CA SER A 230 35.85 12.27 -17.27
C SER A 230 35.06 12.76 -16.04
N ALA A 231 35.47 12.36 -14.84
CA ALA A 231 34.87 12.77 -13.56
C ALA A 231 35.36 14.14 -13.05
N THR A 232 36.15 14.87 -13.84
CA THR A 232 36.50 16.29 -13.61
C THR A 232 35.41 17.27 -14.08
N ASN A 233 34.24 16.80 -14.49
CA ASN A 233 33.04 17.64 -14.54
C ASN A 233 32.29 17.52 -13.20
N GLU A 234 32.49 18.54 -12.36
CA GLU A 234 32.03 18.68 -10.96
C GLU A 234 30.51 18.58 -10.71
N ASN A 235 29.66 18.28 -11.70
CA ASN A 235 28.20 18.32 -11.52
C ASN A 235 27.58 17.04 -10.94
N ASP A 236 28.13 15.85 -11.20
CA ASP A 236 27.49 14.60 -10.75
C ASP A 236 27.87 14.21 -9.31
N ASN A 237 29.09 14.55 -8.89
CA ASN A 237 29.49 14.42 -7.48
C ASN A 237 28.83 15.48 -6.59
N GLN A 238 28.47 16.65 -7.15
CA GLN A 238 27.67 17.62 -6.41
C GLN A 238 26.25 17.11 -6.14
N GLN A 239 25.57 16.39 -7.04
CA GLN A 239 24.23 15.90 -6.73
C GLN A 239 24.19 14.84 -5.62
N GLN A 240 25.14 13.91 -5.59
CA GLN A 240 25.23 12.90 -4.51
C GLN A 240 25.72 13.50 -3.19
N THR A 241 26.66 14.45 -3.24
CA THR A 241 27.15 15.16 -2.05
C THR A 241 26.12 16.20 -1.54
N ILE A 242 25.32 16.82 -2.40
CA ILE A 242 24.20 17.70 -2.05
C ILE A 242 23.05 16.89 -1.44
N LEU A 243 22.78 15.67 -1.91
CA LEU A 243 21.81 14.76 -1.28
C LEU A 243 22.27 14.27 0.10
N ALA A 244 23.57 13.99 0.27
CA ALA A 244 24.17 13.63 1.56
C ALA A 244 24.27 14.83 2.53
N ALA A 245 24.67 16.01 2.04
CA ALA A 245 24.78 17.25 2.82
C ALA A 245 23.41 17.83 3.20
N ARG A 246 22.37 17.71 2.34
CA ARG A 246 20.98 18.07 2.70
C ARG A 246 20.39 17.14 3.75
N ARG A 247 20.82 15.87 3.82
CA ARG A 247 20.46 14.92 4.89
C ARG A 247 21.16 15.24 6.22
N LEU A 248 22.40 15.74 6.20
CA LEU A 248 23.13 16.14 7.42
C LEU A 248 22.72 17.52 7.96
N LYS A 249 22.43 18.52 7.10
CA LYS A 249 22.03 19.88 7.52
C LYS A 249 20.65 19.97 8.18
N LYS A 250 19.78 18.96 8.01
CA LYS A 250 18.43 18.92 8.63
C LYS A 250 18.36 18.17 9.96
N ILE A 251 19.41 17.45 10.35
CA ILE A 251 19.49 16.78 11.67
C ILE A 251 19.96 17.76 12.76
N GLY A 252 20.54 18.91 12.39
CA GLY A 252 21.03 19.95 13.31
C GLY A 252 20.05 21.07 13.67
N ARG A 253 18.75 20.97 13.35
CA ARG A 253 17.75 22.03 13.63
C ARG A 253 16.70 21.68 14.69
N PHE A 254 17.00 20.73 15.57
CA PHE A 254 16.31 20.65 16.86
C PHE A 254 17.17 21.34 17.92
N LYS A 255 16.94 22.65 18.08
CA LYS A 255 17.03 23.27 19.41
C LYS A 255 15.70 22.93 20.09
N TYR A 256 15.79 22.25 21.22
CA TYR A 256 14.71 22.20 22.19
C TYR A 256 14.75 23.55 22.91
N ASP A 257 13.68 24.32 22.78
CA ASP A 257 13.13 25.08 23.89
C ASP A 257 11.95 24.26 24.42
#